data_AF-A0A0M7AKR8-F1
#
_entry.id   AF-A0A0M7AKR8-F1
#
_cell.length_a   1.000
_cell.length_b   1.000
_cell.length_c   1.000
_cell.angle_alpha   90.00
_cell.angle_beta   90.00
_cell.angle_gamma   90.00
#
_symmetry.space_group_name_H-M   'P 1'
#
loop_
_entity.id
_entity.type
_entity.pdbx_description
1 polymer ?
#
loop_
_entity_poly.entity_id
_entity_poly.type
_entity_poly.pdbx_seq_one_letter_code
_entity_poly.pdbx_strand_id
1 'polypeptide(L)'
;MSFLSSRLPIIPAYVLVGAIVGVLVIHPLNLVVVWWELARFSETAPRLIEFLNARLWFALLPRHWDVAVAYTLVGAIVGLAFGVFTRNYLRASEAYKSLREEQIALVPQLIAQGETDRVEFKSSLRWDVQENRINRGLEKVIAKTIAGFFNAKGGHLIVGVDDDGKPLGLAKDLATLRSPDHDAFERTVNDIVSKNLGGDLCPYIHTVFSMVGGEDVAMIIIRPAPRAVYLEEGKLSIFYVRSGNSTRQLDVREALNYANTRWS
;
A
#
# COMPACT_ATOMS: atom_id res chain seq x y z
N MET A 1 -22.86 -17.05 -11.01
CA MET A 1 -22.82 -18.17 -10.04
C MET A 1 -22.77 -17.57 -8.64
N SER A 2 -23.82 -17.79 -7.86
CA SER A 2 -23.98 -17.24 -6.51
C SER A 2 -22.93 -17.81 -5.58
N PHE A 3 -22.04 -16.96 -5.06
CA PHE A 3 -21.22 -17.32 -3.91
C PHE A 3 -22.15 -17.57 -2.73
N LEU A 4 -22.28 -18.83 -2.33
CA LEU A 4 -22.99 -19.26 -1.14
C LEU A 4 -22.48 -18.45 0.05
N SER A 5 -23.36 -17.60 0.57
CA SER A 5 -23.18 -16.83 1.80
C SER A 5 -23.26 -17.78 3.00
N SER A 6 -22.21 -18.55 3.25
CA SER A 6 -22.00 -19.10 4.60
C SER A 6 -21.28 -18.02 5.41
N ARG A 7 -22.07 -17.14 6.05
CA ARG A 7 -21.59 -16.21 7.08
C ARG A 7 -21.20 -16.97 8.36
N LEU A 8 -20.33 -17.97 8.26
CA LEU A 8 -19.69 -18.49 9.46
C LEU A 8 -18.87 -17.34 10.05
N PRO A 9 -19.09 -16.96 11.31
CA PRO A 9 -18.29 -15.92 11.91
C PRO A 9 -16.84 -16.42 11.89
N ILE A 10 -15.94 -15.62 11.32
CA ILE A 10 -14.54 -16.02 11.06
C ILE A 10 -13.88 -16.58 12.33
N ILE A 11 -14.14 -15.96 13.48
CA ILE A 11 -13.57 -16.33 14.79
C ILE A 11 -13.90 -17.77 15.20
N PRO A 12 -15.17 -18.20 15.35
CA PRO A 12 -15.50 -19.58 15.73
C PRO A 12 -14.98 -20.63 14.75
N ALA A 13 -14.87 -20.31 13.45
CA ALA A 13 -14.22 -21.21 12.50
C ALA A 13 -12.73 -21.41 12.84
N TYR A 14 -11.99 -20.33 13.10
CA TYR A 14 -10.58 -20.42 13.51
C TYR A 14 -10.39 -21.09 14.88
N VAL A 15 -11.31 -20.89 15.83
CA VAL A 15 -11.28 -21.58 17.13
C VAL A 15 -11.47 -23.08 16.96
N LEU A 16 -12.43 -23.51 16.13
CA LEU A 16 -12.70 -24.93 15.88
C LEU A 16 -11.55 -25.60 15.13
N VAL A 17 -11.02 -24.95 14.09
CA VAL A 17 -9.83 -25.43 13.38
C VAL A 17 -8.63 -25.50 14.32
N GLY A 18 -8.41 -24.45 15.12
CA GLY A 18 -7.33 -24.41 16.12
C GLY A 18 -7.43 -25.55 17.13
N ALA A 19 -8.63 -25.83 17.65
CA ALA A 19 -8.89 -26.93 18.56
C ALA A 19 -8.50 -28.30 17.95
N ILE A 20 -8.89 -28.53 16.70
CA ILE A 20 -8.52 -29.75 15.94
C ILE A 20 -7.00 -29.83 15.74
N VAL A 21 -6.36 -28.73 15.34
CA VAL A 21 -4.90 -28.64 15.16
C VAL A 21 -4.16 -28.88 16.47
N GLY A 22 -4.70 -28.41 17.61
CA GLY A 22 -4.15 -28.67 18.93
C GLY A 22 -3.97 -30.16 19.20
N VAL A 23 -5.01 -30.95 18.94
CA VAL A 23 -4.99 -32.40 19.19
C VAL A 23 -4.23 -33.17 18.11
N LEU A 24 -4.41 -32.82 16.83
CA LEU A 24 -3.85 -33.60 15.71
C LEU A 24 -2.42 -33.22 15.33
N VAL A 25 -1.95 -32.05 15.73
CA VAL A 25 -0.62 -31.53 15.33
C VAL A 25 0.21 -31.15 16.54
N ILE A 26 -0.29 -30.28 17.42
CA ILE A 26 0.49 -29.78 18.57
C ILE A 26 0.82 -30.91 19.55
N HIS A 27 -0.14 -31.78 19.85
CA HIS A 27 0.07 -32.93 20.74
C HIS A 27 1.13 -33.92 20.20
N PRO A 28 1.04 -34.44 18.96
CA PRO A 28 2.09 -35.29 18.39
C PRO A 28 3.47 -34.62 18.37
N LEU A 29 3.55 -33.33 18.03
CA LEU A 29 4.81 -32.59 18.06
C LEU A 29 5.39 -32.51 19.48
N ASN A 30 4.56 -32.27 20.48
CA ASN A 30 5.03 -32.29 21.87
C ASN A 30 5.56 -33.67 22.27
N LEU A 31 4.93 -34.76 21.83
CA LEU A 31 5.43 -36.11 22.07
C LEU A 31 6.79 -36.36 21.42
N VAL A 32 7.05 -35.81 20.23
CA VAL A 32 8.38 -35.85 19.61
C VAL A 32 9.42 -35.13 20.46
N VAL A 33 9.08 -33.96 21.01
CA VAL A 33 9.97 -33.21 21.93
C VAL A 33 10.28 -34.01 23.19
N VAL A 34 9.25 -34.61 23.81
CA VAL A 34 9.42 -35.47 25.00
C VAL A 34 10.28 -36.69 24.69
N TRP A 35 10.06 -37.34 23.55
CA TRP A 35 10.89 -38.46 23.12
C TRP A 35 12.34 -38.04 22.92
N TRP A 36 12.58 -36.89 22.30
CA TRP A 36 13.93 -36.39 22.05
C TRP A 36 14.70 -36.11 23.35
N GLU A 37 14.02 -35.56 24.36
CA GLU A 37 14.57 -35.38 25.70
C GLU A 37 14.89 -36.75 26.34
N LEU A 38 13.94 -37.70 26.29
CA LEU A 38 14.13 -39.04 26.84
C LEU A 38 15.29 -39.80 26.17
N ALA A 39 15.37 -39.76 24.84
CA ALA A 39 16.42 -40.43 24.06
C ALA A 39 17.81 -39.84 24.29
N ARG A 40 17.89 -38.57 24.71
CA ARG A 40 19.16 -37.93 25.06
C ARG A 40 19.69 -38.40 26.42
N PHE A 41 18.82 -38.67 27.39
CA PHE A 41 19.19 -38.93 28.77
C PHE A 41 19.05 -40.40 29.21
N SER A 42 18.51 -41.28 28.36
CA SER A 42 18.31 -42.69 28.66
C SER A 42 18.84 -43.59 27.55
N GLU A 43 19.79 -44.47 27.88
CA GLU A 43 20.34 -45.47 26.96
C GLU A 43 19.32 -46.55 26.56
N THR A 44 18.23 -46.70 27.33
CA THR A 44 17.15 -47.68 27.10
C THR A 44 15.94 -47.07 26.41
N ALA A 45 16.06 -45.89 25.81
CA ALA A 45 14.92 -45.20 25.20
C ALA A 45 14.37 -46.00 23.99
N PRO A 46 13.04 -46.16 23.87
CA PRO A 46 12.41 -46.82 22.74
C PRO A 46 12.59 -46.03 21.44
N ARG A 47 12.40 -46.66 20.28
CA ARG A 47 12.44 -45.95 18.99
C ARG A 47 11.28 -44.95 18.90
N LEU A 48 11.48 -43.83 18.19
CA LEU A 48 10.47 -42.77 18.07
C LEU A 48 9.09 -43.30 17.67
N ILE A 49 9.04 -44.18 16.68
CA ILE A 49 7.78 -44.73 16.15
C ILE A 49 7.07 -45.61 17.19
N GLU A 50 7.83 -46.40 17.96
CA GLU A 50 7.29 -47.24 19.03
C GLU A 50 6.74 -46.38 20.17
N PHE A 51 7.47 -45.33 20.54
CA PHE A 51 7.04 -44.35 21.55
C PHE A 51 5.76 -43.62 21.13
N LEU A 52 5.71 -43.11 19.90
CA LEU A 52 4.54 -42.41 19.36
C LEU A 52 3.32 -43.33 19.29
N ASN A 53 3.46 -44.55 18.75
CA ASN A 53 2.36 -45.51 18.69
C ASN A 53 1.81 -45.86 20.08
N ALA A 54 2.69 -46.02 21.08
CA ALA A 54 2.26 -46.33 22.43
C ALA A 54 1.49 -45.18 23.10
N ARG A 55 1.78 -43.92 22.74
CA ARG A 55 1.29 -42.74 23.46
C ARG A 55 0.16 -41.99 22.75
N LEU A 56 0.13 -42.00 21.41
CA LEU A 56 -0.87 -41.28 20.62
C LEU A 56 -2.30 -41.77 20.88
N TRP A 57 -2.49 -43.09 21.06
CA TRP A 57 -3.81 -43.67 21.34
C TRP A 57 -4.36 -43.31 22.73
N PHE A 58 -3.53 -42.87 23.67
CA PHE A 58 -4.02 -42.50 25.00
C PHE A 58 -4.98 -41.31 24.96
N ALA A 59 -4.83 -40.38 24.00
CA ALA A 59 -5.78 -39.28 23.84
C ALA A 59 -7.22 -39.73 23.52
N LEU A 60 -7.42 -40.98 23.09
CA LEU A 60 -8.74 -41.56 22.79
C LEU A 60 -9.29 -42.45 23.92
N LEU A 61 -8.49 -42.73 24.96
CA LEU A 61 -8.94 -43.52 26.11
C LEU A 61 -9.60 -42.62 27.17
N PRO A 62 -10.76 -43.01 27.75
CA PRO A 62 -11.47 -42.21 28.75
C PRO A 62 -10.62 -41.80 29.96
N ARG A 63 -9.57 -42.57 30.28
CA ARG A 63 -8.66 -42.32 31.41
C ARG A 63 -7.69 -41.15 31.19
N HIS A 64 -7.48 -40.72 29.94
CA HIS A 64 -6.50 -39.69 29.57
C HIS A 64 -7.13 -38.52 28.77
N TRP A 65 -8.43 -38.31 28.97
CA TRP A 65 -9.17 -37.19 28.39
C TRP A 65 -8.58 -35.82 28.77
N ASP A 66 -7.96 -35.72 29.96
CA ASP A 66 -7.30 -34.52 30.47
C ASP A 66 -6.28 -33.95 29.48
N VAL A 67 -5.46 -34.82 28.87
CA VAL A 67 -4.47 -34.44 27.86
C VAL A 67 -5.16 -33.95 26.58
N ALA A 68 -6.18 -34.67 26.11
CA ALA A 68 -6.92 -34.28 24.91
C ALA A 68 -7.60 -32.91 25.09
N VAL A 69 -8.19 -32.64 26.26
CA VAL A 69 -8.75 -31.33 26.60
C VAL A 69 -7.69 -30.25 26.67
N ALA A 70 -6.55 -30.50 27.32
CA ALA A 70 -5.49 -29.52 27.41
C ALA A 70 -5.04 -29.06 26.01
N TYR A 71 -4.79 -30.00 25.09
CA TYR A 71 -4.38 -29.64 23.73
C TYR A 71 -5.51 -29.05 22.88
N THR A 72 -6.75 -29.45 23.10
CA THR A 72 -7.94 -28.80 22.50
C THR A 72 -8.01 -27.34 22.92
N LEU A 73 -7.84 -27.05 24.21
CA LEU A 73 -7.87 -25.68 24.75
C LEU A 73 -6.69 -24.84 24.24
N VAL A 74 -5.48 -25.38 24.25
CA VAL A 74 -4.30 -24.71 23.70
C VAL A 74 -4.52 -24.39 22.22
N GLY A 75 -4.99 -25.36 21.44
CA GLY A 75 -5.33 -25.17 20.04
C GLY A 75 -6.42 -24.12 19.83
N ALA A 76 -7.47 -24.14 20.65
CA ALA A 76 -8.56 -23.16 20.59
C ALA A 76 -8.10 -21.73 20.90
N ILE A 77 -7.18 -21.55 21.87
CA ILE A 77 -6.58 -20.25 22.21
C ILE A 77 -5.74 -19.72 21.04
N VAL A 78 -4.89 -20.57 20.45
CA VAL A 78 -4.09 -20.22 19.26
C VAL A 78 -5.01 -19.85 18.09
N GLY A 79 -6.06 -20.65 17.86
CA GLY A 79 -7.08 -20.38 16.86
C GLY A 79 -7.80 -19.05 17.09
N LEU A 80 -8.17 -18.74 18.34
CA LEU A 80 -8.78 -17.46 18.70
C LEU A 80 -7.85 -16.28 18.38
N ALA A 81 -6.58 -16.36 18.79
CA ALA A 81 -5.59 -15.32 18.52
C ALA A 81 -5.43 -15.08 17.02
N PHE A 82 -5.30 -16.15 16.24
CA PHE A 82 -5.21 -16.06 14.79
C PHE A 82 -6.49 -15.50 14.16
N GLY A 83 -7.67 -15.92 14.62
CA GLY A 83 -8.95 -15.42 14.15
C GLY A 83 -9.15 -13.92 14.43
N VAL A 84 -8.71 -13.42 15.59
CA VAL A 84 -8.72 -11.98 15.90
C VAL A 84 -7.73 -11.23 15.01
N PHE A 85 -6.52 -11.74 14.84
CA PHE A 85 -5.51 -11.16 13.96
C PHE A 85 -6.01 -11.05 12.51
N THR A 86 -6.52 -12.15 11.95
CA THR A 86 -7.08 -12.18 10.59
C THR A 86 -8.26 -11.23 10.46
N ARG A 87 -9.17 -11.17 11.44
CA ARG A 87 -10.30 -10.22 11.42
C ARG A 87 -9.81 -8.78 11.37
N ASN A 88 -8.81 -8.43 12.18
CA ASN A 88 -8.25 -7.08 12.21
C ASN A 88 -7.55 -6.74 10.89
N TYR A 89 -6.78 -7.68 10.34
CA TYR A 89 -6.13 -7.52 9.03
C TYR A 89 -7.14 -7.30 7.89
N LEU A 90 -8.19 -8.12 7.83
CA LEU A 90 -9.22 -8.01 6.79
C LEU A 90 -9.99 -6.69 6.89
N ARG A 91 -10.40 -6.29 8.11
CA ARG A 91 -11.09 -5.00 8.32
C ARG A 91 -10.24 -3.80 7.92
N ALA A 92 -8.94 -3.83 8.25
CA ALA A 92 -8.02 -2.79 7.82
C ALA A 92 -7.96 -2.75 6.28
N SER A 93 -7.81 -3.91 5.63
CA SER A 93 -7.77 -4.01 4.16
C SER A 93 -9.05 -3.52 3.48
N GLU A 94 -10.22 -3.83 4.01
CA GLU A 94 -11.51 -3.35 3.48
C GLU A 94 -11.62 -1.83 3.53
N ALA A 95 -11.25 -1.21 4.66
CA ALA A 95 -11.25 0.25 4.81
C ALA A 95 -10.29 0.94 3.82
N TYR A 96 -9.13 0.33 3.55
CA TYR A 96 -8.21 0.83 2.52
C TYR A 96 -8.81 0.74 1.12
N LYS A 97 -9.50 -0.36 0.79
CA LYS A 97 -10.16 -0.53 -0.51
C LYS A 97 -11.27 0.49 -0.72
N SER A 98 -12.15 0.70 0.26
CA SER A 98 -13.25 1.66 0.14
C SER A 98 -12.74 3.09 -0.06
N LEU A 99 -11.72 3.51 0.69
CA LEU A 99 -11.12 4.82 0.52
C LEU A 99 -10.49 5.00 -0.87
N ARG A 100 -9.84 3.96 -1.39
CA ARG A 100 -9.26 3.99 -2.75
C ARG A 100 -10.34 4.06 -3.82
N GLU A 101 -11.43 3.32 -3.66
CA GLU A 101 -12.59 3.38 -4.58
C GLU A 101 -13.24 4.76 -4.57
N GLU A 102 -13.41 5.39 -3.40
CA GLU A 102 -13.88 6.76 -3.28
C GLU A 102 -12.94 7.74 -4.01
N GLN A 103 -11.62 7.62 -3.83
CA GLN A 103 -10.64 8.46 -4.53
C GLN A 103 -10.67 8.29 -6.04
N ILE A 104 -10.83 7.06 -6.54
CA ILE A 104 -10.98 6.78 -7.97
C ILE A 104 -12.26 7.42 -8.51
N ALA A 105 -13.37 7.31 -7.77
CA ALA A 105 -14.65 7.90 -8.14
C ALA A 105 -14.64 9.45 -8.17
N LEU A 106 -13.69 10.09 -7.49
CA LEU A 106 -13.50 11.54 -7.54
C LEU A 106 -12.84 12.04 -8.83
N VAL A 107 -12.06 11.20 -9.53
CA VAL A 107 -11.28 11.64 -10.71
C VAL A 107 -12.15 12.29 -11.78
N PRO A 108 -13.28 11.68 -12.24
CA PRO A 108 -14.15 12.32 -13.23
C PRO A 108 -14.77 13.63 -12.74
N GLN A 109 -15.04 13.75 -11.43
CA GLN A 109 -15.63 14.94 -10.84
C GLN A 109 -14.63 16.09 -10.81
N LEU A 110 -13.37 15.82 -10.45
CA LEU A 110 -12.30 16.81 -10.47
C LEU A 110 -12.00 17.28 -11.89
N ILE A 111 -12.02 16.37 -12.87
CA ILE A 111 -11.90 16.73 -14.29
C ILE A 111 -13.02 17.69 -14.71
N ALA A 112 -14.27 17.37 -14.35
CA ALA A 112 -15.42 18.21 -14.69
C ALA A 112 -15.43 19.59 -14.00
N GLN A 113 -14.80 19.71 -12.83
CA GLN A 113 -14.64 20.99 -12.11
C GLN A 113 -13.53 21.88 -12.69
N GLY A 114 -12.61 21.30 -13.46
CA GLY A 114 -11.48 22.01 -14.07
C GLY A 114 -10.32 22.28 -13.11
N GLU A 115 -9.33 23.01 -13.61
CA GLU A 115 -8.15 23.40 -12.82
C GLU A 115 -8.49 24.40 -11.73
N THR A 116 -7.89 24.22 -10.55
CA THR A 116 -8.09 25.07 -9.37
C THR A 116 -6.76 25.33 -8.66
N ASP A 117 -6.80 25.96 -7.49
CA ASP A 117 -5.63 26.08 -6.63
C ASP A 117 -5.15 24.74 -6.07
N ARG A 118 -6.01 23.70 -6.12
CA ARG A 118 -5.72 22.35 -5.63
C ARG A 118 -5.75 21.28 -6.73
N VAL A 119 -6.07 21.63 -7.97
CA VAL A 119 -6.18 20.69 -9.10
C VAL A 119 -5.41 21.25 -10.28
N GLU A 120 -4.53 20.44 -10.87
CA GLU A 120 -3.77 20.78 -12.08
C GLU A 120 -3.86 19.62 -13.07
N PHE A 121 -4.02 19.94 -14.35
CA PHE A 121 -4.07 19.00 -15.46
C PHE A 121 -2.76 18.97 -16.23
N LYS A 122 -2.36 17.76 -16.62
CA LYS A 122 -1.22 17.52 -17.51
C LYS A 122 -1.58 16.44 -18.52
N SER A 123 -1.25 16.70 -19.77
CA SER A 123 -1.51 15.77 -20.88
C SER A 123 -0.75 14.47 -20.76
N SER A 124 0.44 14.50 -20.17
CA SER A 124 1.35 13.36 -20.06
C SER A 124 2.34 13.54 -18.92
N LEU A 125 2.99 12.44 -18.53
CA LEU A 125 4.09 12.45 -17.56
C LEU A 125 5.42 12.83 -18.22
N ARG A 126 5.70 12.24 -19.40
CA ARG A 126 6.98 12.42 -20.12
C ARG A 126 6.89 12.25 -21.64
N TRP A 127 5.73 11.92 -22.18
CA TRP A 127 5.51 11.82 -23.62
C TRP A 127 5.08 13.14 -24.24
N ASP A 128 5.92 13.72 -25.09
CA ASP A 128 5.54 14.91 -25.83
C ASP A 128 4.59 14.56 -26.98
N VAL A 129 3.34 15.02 -26.87
CA VAL A 129 2.29 14.73 -27.85
C VAL A 129 2.56 15.42 -29.18
N GLN A 130 3.19 16.60 -29.18
CA GLN A 130 3.46 17.39 -30.38
C GLN A 130 4.69 16.84 -31.11
N GLU A 131 5.76 16.57 -30.36
CA GLU A 131 7.04 16.09 -30.90
C GLU A 131 7.08 14.57 -31.09
N ASN A 132 6.07 13.85 -30.59
CA ASN A 132 5.91 12.39 -30.66
C ASN A 132 7.16 11.63 -30.18
N ARG A 133 7.73 12.07 -29.06
CA ARG A 133 8.94 11.49 -28.44
C ARG A 133 8.96 11.69 -26.93
N ILE A 134 9.86 10.98 -26.25
CA ILE A 134 10.14 11.19 -24.82
C ILE A 134 10.77 12.57 -24.62
N ASN A 135 10.18 13.36 -23.72
CA ASN A 135 10.67 14.69 -23.36
C ASN A 135 10.90 14.77 -21.84
N ARG A 136 12.17 14.76 -21.44
CA ARG A 136 12.58 14.91 -20.02
C ARG A 136 12.23 16.29 -19.44
N GLY A 137 11.96 17.29 -20.28
CA GLY A 137 11.45 18.58 -19.84
C GLY A 137 10.07 18.46 -19.19
N LEU A 138 9.23 17.53 -19.65
CA LEU A 138 7.91 17.28 -19.06
C LEU A 138 8.02 16.73 -17.63
N GLU A 139 8.98 15.83 -17.38
CA GLU A 139 9.24 15.34 -16.02
C GLU A 139 9.59 16.49 -15.05
N LYS A 140 10.30 17.51 -15.52
CA LYS A 140 10.57 18.72 -14.72
C LYS A 140 9.33 19.56 -14.48
N VAL A 141 8.45 19.70 -15.48
CA VAL A 141 7.16 20.39 -15.32
C VAL A 141 6.30 19.68 -14.26
N ILE A 142 6.31 18.35 -14.26
CA ILE A 142 5.65 17.53 -13.23
C ILE A 142 6.28 17.78 -11.86
N ALA A 143 7.61 17.72 -11.74
CA ALA A 143 8.31 17.99 -10.49
C ALA A 143 8.04 19.40 -9.95
N LYS A 144 8.06 20.43 -10.81
CA LYS A 144 7.69 21.82 -10.47
C LYS A 144 6.27 21.90 -9.91
N THR A 145 5.33 21.22 -10.54
CA THR A 145 3.92 21.21 -10.13
C THR A 145 3.77 20.57 -8.75
N ILE A 146 4.40 19.40 -8.56
CA ILE A 146 4.40 18.69 -7.28
C ILE A 146 5.07 19.54 -6.18
N ALA A 147 6.18 20.22 -6.47
CA ALA A 147 6.83 21.15 -5.54
C ALA A 147 5.89 22.28 -5.11
N GLY A 148 5.17 22.88 -6.07
CA GLY A 148 4.16 23.91 -5.80
C GLY A 148 3.07 23.44 -4.85
N PHE A 149 2.56 22.22 -5.04
CA PHE A 149 1.57 21.62 -4.15
C PHE A 149 2.13 21.27 -2.76
N PHE A 150 3.33 20.70 -2.70
CA PHE A 150 4.01 20.38 -1.44
C PHE A 150 4.17 21.60 -0.54
N ASN A 151 4.62 22.72 -1.13
CA ASN A 151 4.85 23.96 -0.40
C ASN A 151 3.55 24.70 -0.03
N ALA A 152 2.44 24.37 -0.69
CA ALA A 152 1.13 24.95 -0.42
C ALA A 152 0.29 24.06 0.52
N LYS A 153 -0.99 23.86 0.19
CA LYS A 153 -1.96 23.07 0.96
C LYS A 153 -2.12 21.64 0.42
N GLY A 154 -1.18 21.15 -0.38
CA GLY A 154 -1.35 19.93 -1.17
C GLY A 154 -2.32 20.13 -2.35
N GLY A 155 -2.61 19.05 -3.08
CA GLY A 155 -3.48 19.08 -4.25
C GLY A 155 -3.54 17.75 -4.99
N HIS A 156 -4.14 17.79 -6.18
CA HIS A 156 -4.34 16.68 -7.09
C HIS A 156 -3.75 17.07 -8.45
N LEU A 157 -2.78 16.29 -8.91
CA LEU A 157 -2.25 16.41 -10.26
C LEU A 157 -2.86 15.29 -11.11
N ILE A 158 -3.66 15.66 -12.11
CA ILE A 158 -4.31 14.72 -13.02
C ILE A 158 -3.46 14.63 -14.30
N VAL A 159 -3.04 13.42 -14.65
CA VAL A 159 -2.16 13.14 -15.79
C VAL A 159 -2.88 12.25 -16.79
N GLY A 160 -2.77 12.60 -18.07
CA GLY A 160 -3.49 11.93 -19.16
C GLY A 160 -4.77 12.67 -19.57
N VAL A 161 -4.86 13.97 -19.29
CA VAL A 161 -5.98 14.85 -19.68
C VAL A 161 -5.42 16.15 -20.27
N ASP A 162 -6.09 16.72 -21.27
CA ASP A 162 -5.73 18.04 -21.79
C ASP A 162 -6.25 19.18 -20.89
N ASP A 163 -5.95 20.42 -21.27
CA ASP A 163 -6.31 21.62 -20.52
C ASP A 163 -7.84 21.83 -20.45
N ASP A 164 -8.60 21.23 -21.37
CA ASP A 164 -10.07 21.24 -21.40
C ASP A 164 -10.68 20.05 -20.63
N GLY A 165 -9.85 19.20 -20.02
CA GLY A 165 -10.27 18.02 -19.27
C GLY A 165 -10.65 16.81 -20.14
N LYS A 166 -10.33 16.83 -21.44
CA LYS A 166 -10.55 15.68 -22.31
C LYS A 166 -9.52 14.59 -22.00
N PRO A 167 -9.94 13.32 -21.79
CA PRO A 167 -9.00 12.23 -21.57
C PRO A 167 -8.18 11.95 -22.83
N LEU A 168 -6.85 11.97 -22.66
CA LEU A 168 -5.85 11.62 -23.67
C LEU A 168 -5.27 10.21 -23.44
N GLY A 169 -5.31 9.75 -22.18
CA GLY A 169 -4.80 8.44 -21.78
C GLY A 169 -3.31 8.40 -21.47
N LEU A 170 -2.90 7.38 -20.72
CA LEU A 170 -1.50 7.13 -20.34
C LEU A 170 -0.77 6.17 -21.27
N ALA A 171 -1.42 5.63 -22.31
CA ALA A 171 -0.87 4.56 -23.15
C ALA A 171 0.53 4.90 -23.72
N LYS A 172 0.72 6.15 -24.18
CA LYS A 172 2.01 6.60 -24.71
C LYS A 172 3.07 6.76 -23.62
N ASP A 173 2.70 7.24 -22.43
CA ASP A 173 3.61 7.29 -21.28
C ASP A 173 4.01 5.87 -20.85
N LEU A 174 3.06 4.95 -20.74
CA LEU A 174 3.32 3.56 -20.34
C LEU A 174 4.23 2.85 -21.34
N ALA A 175 4.05 3.06 -22.65
CA ALA A 175 4.89 2.48 -23.70
C ALA A 175 6.37 2.89 -23.61
N THR A 176 6.70 3.98 -22.92
CA THR A 176 8.08 4.42 -22.73
C THR A 176 8.77 3.74 -21.55
N LEU A 177 8.02 3.02 -20.70
CA LEU A 177 8.53 2.35 -19.50
C LEU A 177 9.08 0.96 -19.84
N ARG A 178 9.98 0.44 -18.99
CA ARG A 178 10.49 -0.94 -19.13
C ARG A 178 9.37 -1.98 -19.05
N SER A 179 8.39 -1.70 -18.20
CA SER A 179 7.15 -2.47 -18.05
C SER A 179 6.00 -1.49 -18.25
N PRO A 180 5.12 -1.69 -19.24
CA PRO A 180 4.02 -0.77 -19.54
C PRO A 180 2.83 -1.03 -18.59
N ASP A 181 3.04 -0.86 -17.29
CA ASP A 181 2.04 -1.07 -16.24
C ASP A 181 1.92 0.13 -15.29
N HIS A 182 0.80 0.18 -14.56
CA HIS A 182 0.51 1.25 -13.60
C HIS A 182 1.55 1.33 -12.47
N ASP A 183 2.11 0.18 -12.07
CA ASP A 183 3.15 0.11 -11.04
C ASP A 183 4.45 0.80 -11.50
N ALA A 184 4.85 0.63 -12.76
CA ALA A 184 5.98 1.31 -13.36
C ALA A 184 5.74 2.81 -13.48
N PHE A 185 4.51 3.23 -13.76
CA PHE A 185 4.14 4.65 -13.76
C PHE A 185 4.30 5.26 -12.37
N GLU A 186 3.74 4.62 -11.33
CA GLU A 186 3.87 5.10 -9.94
C GLU A 186 5.33 5.15 -9.49
N ARG A 187 6.14 4.14 -9.82
CA ARG A 187 7.59 4.16 -9.60
C ARG A 187 8.26 5.34 -10.31
N THR A 188 7.83 5.67 -11.53
CA THR A 188 8.39 6.80 -12.28
C THR A 188 8.04 8.14 -11.64
N VAL A 189 6.83 8.31 -11.13
CA VAL A 189 6.43 9.49 -10.35
C VAL A 189 7.29 9.61 -9.09
N ASN A 190 7.47 8.52 -8.34
CA ASN A 190 8.33 8.50 -7.15
C ASN A 190 9.79 8.81 -7.48
N ASP A 191 10.29 8.33 -8.62
CA ASP A 191 11.62 8.64 -9.14
C ASP A 191 11.78 10.12 -9.46
N ILE A 192 10.78 10.73 -10.09
CA ILE A 192 10.77 12.17 -10.39
C ILE A 192 10.82 12.97 -9.08
N VAL A 193 10.01 12.61 -8.09
CA VAL A 193 10.02 13.28 -6.77
C VAL A 193 11.35 13.09 -6.07
N SER A 194 11.85 11.86 -5.98
CA SER A 194 13.10 11.54 -5.29
C SER A 194 14.31 12.27 -5.89
N LYS A 195 14.39 12.29 -7.23
CA LYS A 195 15.53 12.88 -7.96
C LYS A 195 15.53 14.41 -7.92
N ASN A 196 14.35 15.03 -7.95
CA ASN A 196 14.26 16.49 -8.13
C ASN A 196 13.88 17.25 -6.85
N LEU A 197 13.25 16.61 -5.85
CA LEU A 197 12.67 17.26 -4.65
C LEU A 197 13.16 16.65 -3.32
N GLY A 198 13.56 15.38 -3.34
CA GLY A 198 14.02 14.61 -2.18
C GLY A 198 13.18 13.37 -1.90
N GLY A 199 13.84 12.24 -1.64
CA GLY A 199 13.18 10.95 -1.43
C GLY A 199 12.35 10.85 -0.14
N ASP A 200 12.61 11.73 0.83
CA ASP A 200 11.83 11.85 2.06
C ASP A 200 10.38 12.33 1.80
N LEU A 201 10.09 12.86 0.62
CA LEU A 201 8.76 13.33 0.22
C LEU A 201 7.89 12.26 -0.43
N CYS A 202 8.45 11.12 -0.87
CA CYS A 202 7.67 10.04 -1.48
C CYS A 202 6.48 9.55 -0.63
N PRO A 203 6.57 9.42 0.71
CA PRO A 203 5.43 9.05 1.53
C PRO A 203 4.26 10.05 1.48
N TYR A 204 4.47 11.28 1.01
CA TYR A 204 3.45 12.33 0.94
C TYR A 204 2.72 12.38 -0.39
N ILE A 205 3.05 11.48 -1.32
CA ILE A 205 2.33 11.30 -2.58
C ILE A 205 1.65 9.93 -2.64
N HIS A 206 0.49 9.87 -3.28
CA HIS A 206 -0.21 8.63 -3.58
C HIS A 206 -0.80 8.70 -4.99
N THR A 207 -0.59 7.68 -5.80
CA THR A 207 -1.13 7.64 -7.17
C THR A 207 -2.31 6.69 -7.25
N VAL A 208 -3.41 7.17 -7.82
CA VAL A 208 -4.57 6.34 -8.17
C VAL A 208 -4.85 6.43 -9.67
N PHE A 209 -5.42 5.37 -10.22
CA PHE A 209 -5.73 5.29 -11.65
C PHE A 209 -7.23 5.13 -11.82
N SER A 210 -7.81 5.89 -12.75
CA SER A 210 -9.24 5.85 -13.09
C SER A 210 -9.40 5.76 -14.60
N MET A 211 -10.35 4.95 -15.05
CA MET A 211 -10.72 4.88 -16.45
C MET A 211 -11.75 5.97 -16.75
N VAL A 212 -11.41 6.92 -17.63
CA VAL A 212 -12.27 8.05 -18.00
C VAL A 212 -12.38 8.09 -19.51
N GLY A 213 -13.59 7.98 -20.04
CA GLY A 213 -13.81 7.98 -21.49
C GLY A 213 -13.14 6.81 -22.23
N GLY A 214 -12.88 5.69 -21.55
CA GLY A 214 -12.18 4.52 -22.12
C GLY A 214 -10.65 4.61 -22.07
N GLU A 215 -10.10 5.70 -21.53
CA GLU A 215 -8.68 5.93 -21.38
C GLU A 215 -8.25 5.85 -19.91
N ASP A 216 -7.05 5.35 -19.65
CA ASP A 216 -6.47 5.38 -18.30
C ASP A 216 -5.97 6.79 -17.96
N VAL A 217 -6.39 7.33 -16.82
CA VAL A 217 -5.95 8.62 -16.28
C VAL A 217 -5.37 8.39 -14.88
N ALA A 218 -4.24 9.04 -14.58
CA ALA A 218 -3.63 8.99 -13.25
C ALA A 218 -3.99 10.26 -12.47
N MET A 219 -4.34 10.09 -11.19
CA MET A 219 -4.39 11.18 -10.23
C MET A 219 -3.30 10.97 -9.19
N ILE A 220 -2.35 11.89 -9.13
CA ILE A 220 -1.32 11.96 -8.10
C ILE A 220 -1.85 12.88 -7.01
N ILE A 221 -2.13 12.31 -5.85
CA ILE A 221 -2.59 13.00 -4.64
C ILE A 221 -1.35 13.46 -3.87
N ILE A 222 -1.19 14.77 -3.68
CA ILE A 222 -0.06 15.39 -3.01
C ILE A 222 -0.50 15.99 -1.69
N ARG A 223 0.05 15.48 -0.57
CA ARG A 223 -0.16 16.06 0.76
C ARG A 223 0.85 17.18 1.01
N PRO A 224 0.51 18.21 1.82
CA PRO A 224 1.48 19.24 2.18
C PRO A 224 2.74 18.63 2.79
N ALA A 225 3.90 19.14 2.40
CA ALA A 225 5.18 18.64 2.89
C ALA A 225 5.45 19.09 4.34
N PRO A 226 6.23 18.30 5.12
CA PRO A 226 6.60 18.65 6.49
C PRO A 226 7.70 19.72 6.55
N ARG A 227 8.29 20.09 5.42
CA ARG A 227 9.36 21.08 5.26
C ARG A 227 9.20 21.84 3.95
N ALA A 228 9.95 22.94 3.83
CA ALA A 228 10.18 23.63 2.56
C ALA A 228 10.78 22.66 1.51
N VAL A 229 10.21 22.67 0.32
CA VAL A 229 10.61 21.83 -0.83
C VAL A 229 11.18 22.71 -1.92
N TYR A 230 12.39 22.36 -2.39
CA TYR A 230 13.07 23.04 -3.48
C TYR A 230 13.19 22.07 -4.65
N LEU A 231 13.00 22.58 -5.86
CA LEU A 231 13.28 21.86 -7.09
C LEU A 231 14.75 22.03 -7.44
N GLU A 232 15.46 20.92 -7.54
CA GLU A 232 16.87 20.88 -7.95
C GLU A 232 17.00 20.92 -9.47
N GLU A 233 17.52 22.04 -10.00
CA GLU A 233 17.84 22.21 -11.41
C GLU A 233 19.34 22.48 -11.60
N GLY A 234 20.11 21.40 -11.72
CA GLY A 234 21.55 21.47 -11.91
C GLY A 234 22.27 21.94 -10.64
N LYS A 235 22.62 23.23 -10.57
CA LYS A 235 23.23 23.86 -9.39
C LYS A 235 22.28 24.84 -8.67
N LEU A 236 21.06 24.99 -9.17
CA LEU A 236 20.07 25.91 -8.62
C LEU A 236 19.01 25.13 -7.84
N SER A 237 18.71 25.60 -6.63
CA SER A 237 17.56 25.13 -5.84
C SER A 237 16.46 26.18 -5.96
N ILE A 238 15.36 25.83 -6.61
CA ILE A 238 14.28 26.77 -6.95
C ILE A 238 13.06 26.50 -6.05
N PHE A 239 12.56 27.54 -5.38
CA PHE A 239 11.37 27.43 -4.54
C PHE A 239 10.11 27.79 -5.33
N TYR A 240 9.21 26.83 -5.47
CA TYR A 240 7.92 27.00 -6.14
C TYR A 240 6.78 26.94 -5.15
N VAL A 241 5.80 27.83 -5.29
CA VAL A 241 4.57 27.78 -4.49
C VAL A 241 3.35 27.88 -5.41
N ARG A 242 2.31 27.12 -5.08
CA ARG A 242 1.01 27.22 -5.74
C ARG A 242 0.28 28.48 -5.24
N SER A 243 -0.17 29.32 -6.17
CA SER A 243 -0.92 30.55 -5.90
C SER A 243 -2.03 30.70 -6.94
N GLY A 244 -3.28 30.46 -6.54
CA GLY A 244 -4.39 30.31 -7.48
C GLY A 244 -4.15 29.12 -8.41
N ASN A 245 -4.53 29.24 -9.69
CA ASN A 245 -4.28 28.19 -10.68
C ASN A 245 -2.84 28.15 -11.24
N SER A 246 -1.88 28.84 -10.60
CA SER A 246 -0.53 28.97 -11.14
C SER A 246 0.54 28.58 -10.13
N THR A 247 1.67 28.09 -10.65
CA THR A 247 2.85 27.75 -9.84
C THR A 247 3.91 28.82 -10.03
N ARG A 248 4.09 29.67 -9.01
CA ARG A 248 5.01 30.81 -9.02
C ARG A 248 6.35 30.44 -8.39
N GLN A 249 7.43 30.86 -9.03
CA GLN A 249 8.76 30.85 -8.43
C GLN A 249 8.88 32.04 -7.46
N LEU A 250 9.29 31.77 -6.23
CA LEU A 250 9.63 32.82 -5.27
C LEU A 250 11.12 33.10 -5.32
N ASP A 251 11.49 34.37 -5.11
CA ASP A 251 12.89 34.70 -4.87
C ASP A 251 13.33 34.19 -3.48
N VAL A 252 14.64 34.28 -3.20
CA VAL A 252 15.21 33.77 -1.94
C VAL A 252 14.59 34.45 -0.72
N ARG A 253 14.34 35.76 -0.77
CA ARG A 253 13.79 36.52 0.36
C ARG A 253 12.32 36.16 0.59
N GLU A 254 11.54 36.09 -0.47
CA GLU A 254 10.15 35.68 -0.44
C GLU A 254 10.00 34.24 0.06
N ALA A 255 10.84 33.32 -0.44
CA ALA A 255 10.83 31.92 -0.04
C ALA A 255 11.14 31.76 1.46
N LEU A 256 12.15 32.46 1.99
CA LEU A 256 12.48 32.42 3.41
C LEU A 256 11.33 32.96 4.29
N ASN A 257 10.74 34.10 3.91
CA ASN A 257 9.62 34.67 4.64
C ASN A 257 8.39 33.75 4.62
N TYR A 258 8.09 33.17 3.46
CA TYR A 258 7.01 32.21 3.29
C TYR A 258 7.24 30.95 4.14
N ALA A 259 8.44 30.37 4.06
CA ALA A 259 8.78 29.14 4.76
C ALA A 259 8.72 29.31 6.28
N ASN A 260 9.24 30.43 6.80
CA ASN A 260 9.12 30.76 8.23
C ASN A 260 7.66 30.87 8.66
N THR A 261 6.77 31.41 7.83
CA THR A 261 5.34 31.52 8.20
C THR A 261 4.63 30.17 8.16
N ARG A 262 4.99 29.31 7.21
CA ARG A 262 4.27 28.05 6.94
C ARG A 262 4.66 26.88 7.85
N TRP A 263 5.92 26.84 8.30
CA TRP A 263 6.50 25.73 9.07
C TRP A 263 7.12 26.14 10.42
N SER A 264 6.93 27.38 10.90
CA SER A 264 7.16 27.69 12.32
C SER A 264 6.08 27.07 13.21
#